data_AF-A0A3D4ZRR3-F1
#
_entry.id   AF-A0A3D4ZRR3-F1
#
_cell.length_a   1.000
_cell.length_b   1.000
_cell.length_c   1.000
_cell.angle_alpha   90.00
_cell.angle_beta   90.00
_cell.angle_gamma   90.00
#
_symmetry.space_group_name_H-M   'P 1'
#
loop_
_entity.id
_entity.type
_entity.pdbx_description
1 polymer ?
#
loop_
_entity_poly.entity_id
_entity_poly.type
_entity_poly.pdbx_seq_one_letter_code
_entity_poly.pdbx_strand_id
1 'polypeptide(L)'
;LQQFDGNILGPRILGDSIGLPAFWVIFAILLFGGYFGVFGMFVGVPAFAVIYSVLKIWMEGRLSRKNMPTDTKSYASEDHPLL
;
A
#
# COMPACT_ATOMS: atom_id res chain seq x y z
N LEU A 1 8.49 -28.46 -0.77
CA LEU A 1 8.39 -27.77 0.53
C LEU A 1 8.93 -26.33 0.52
N GLN A 2 9.84 -25.94 -0.39
CA GLN A 2 10.31 -24.53 -0.50
C GLN A 2 9.47 -23.59 -1.38
N GLN A 3 8.39 -24.07 -1.99
CA GLN A 3 7.44 -23.21 -2.74
C GLN A 3 6.31 -22.66 -1.87
N PHE A 4 5.99 -23.34 -0.75
CA PHE A 4 4.98 -22.86 0.20
C PHE A 4 5.50 -21.68 1.03
N ASP A 5 6.79 -21.64 1.33
CA ASP A 5 7.38 -20.54 2.10
C ASP A 5 7.49 -19.26 1.25
N GLY A 6 8.08 -19.35 0.05
CA GLY A 6 8.30 -18.17 -0.80
C GLY A 6 7.03 -17.53 -1.38
N ASN A 7 6.01 -18.35 -1.70
CA ASN A 7 4.81 -17.86 -2.40
C ASN A 7 3.67 -17.44 -1.46
N ILE A 8 3.69 -17.85 -0.18
CA ILE A 8 2.65 -17.54 0.81
C ILE A 8 3.15 -16.62 1.92
N LEU A 9 4.39 -16.76 2.41
CA LEU A 9 4.92 -15.83 3.43
C LEU A 9 5.38 -14.50 2.83
N GLY A 10 5.95 -14.51 1.61
CA GLY A 10 6.34 -13.31 0.89
C GLY A 10 5.23 -12.25 0.79
N PRO A 11 4.03 -12.56 0.27
CA PRO A 11 2.96 -11.58 0.14
C PRO A 11 2.34 -11.15 1.48
N ARG A 12 2.29 -12.05 2.48
CA ARG A 12 1.68 -11.75 3.79
C ARG A 12 2.55 -10.82 4.63
N ILE A 13 3.87 -11.04 4.64
CA ILE A 13 4.80 -10.17 5.40
C ILE A 13 4.92 -8.78 4.77
N LEU A 14 4.94 -8.68 3.44
CA LEU A 14 5.06 -7.38 2.75
C LEU A 14 3.72 -6.62 2.66
N GLY A 15 2.58 -7.31 2.59
CA GLY A 15 1.25 -6.69 2.44
C GLY A 15 0.62 -6.24 3.76
N ASP A 16 0.70 -7.06 4.81
CA ASP A 16 -0.01 -6.77 6.07
C ASP A 16 0.79 -5.83 7.00
N SER A 17 2.13 -5.78 6.88
CA SER A 17 2.97 -5.16 7.93
C SER A 17 3.23 -3.67 7.76
N ILE A 18 2.97 -3.08 6.59
CA ILE A 18 3.31 -1.68 6.28
C ILE A 18 2.10 -0.83 5.89
N GLY A 19 0.95 -1.46 5.63
CA GLY A 19 -0.27 -0.76 5.21
C GLY A 19 -0.20 -0.10 3.82
N LEU A 20 0.94 -0.20 3.11
CA LEU A 20 1.10 0.21 1.72
C LEU A 20 0.88 -0.96 0.77
N PRO A 21 -0.05 -0.84 -0.19
CA PRO A 21 -0.13 -1.77 -1.31
C PRO A 21 1.23 -1.94 -1.99
N ALA A 22 1.61 -3.16 -2.35
CA ALA A 22 2.89 -3.49 -3.01
C ALA A 22 3.16 -2.64 -4.26
N PHE A 23 2.09 -2.27 -4.98
CA PHE A 23 2.12 -1.31 -6.07
C PHE A 23 2.84 0.00 -5.72
N TRP A 24 2.51 0.60 -4.56
CA TRP A 24 3.06 1.88 -4.13
C TRP A 24 4.53 1.78 -3.73
N VAL A 25 4.96 0.61 -3.24
CA VAL A 25 6.39 0.34 -2.96
C VAL A 25 7.18 0.30 -4.27
N ILE A 26 6.70 -0.44 -5.27
CA ILE A 26 7.33 -0.49 -6.60
C ILE A 26 7.35 0.89 -7.24
N PHE A 27 6.25 1.64 -7.16
CA PHE A 27 6.17 3.01 -7.63
C PHE A 27 7.25 3.90 -6.99
N ALA A 28 7.41 3.84 -5.66
CA ALA A 28 8.43 4.61 -4.96
C ALA A 28 9.86 4.20 -5.37
N ILE A 29 10.13 2.89 -5.52
CA ILE A 29 11.44 2.39 -5.98
C ILE A 29 11.76 2.94 -7.38
N LEU A 30 10.81 2.87 -8.31
CA LEU A 30 11.00 3.34 -9.69
C LEU A 30 11.20 4.86 -9.73
N LEU A 31 10.38 5.61 -8.97
CA LEU A 31 10.45 7.06 -8.93
C LEU A 31 11.77 7.53 -8.32
N PHE A 32 12.05 7.20 -7.05
CA PHE A 32 13.23 7.70 -6.35
C PHE A 32 14.52 7.02 -6.81
N GLY A 33 14.44 5.76 -7.24
CA GLY A 33 15.55 5.06 -7.86
C GLY A 33 15.94 5.63 -9.23
N GLY A 34 14.96 6.08 -10.02
CA GLY A 34 15.22 6.77 -11.28
C GLY A 34 15.89 8.14 -11.08
N TYR A 35 15.52 8.89 -10.04
CA TYR A 35 16.07 10.23 -9.79
C TYR A 35 17.41 10.23 -9.05
N PHE A 36 17.59 9.36 -8.06
CA PHE A 36 18.75 9.39 -7.15
C PHE A 36 19.47 8.03 -7.01
N GLY A 37 19.14 7.05 -7.85
CA GLY A 37 19.75 5.72 -7.81
C GLY A 37 19.45 4.95 -6.52
N VAL A 38 20.38 4.10 -6.11
CA VAL A 38 20.22 3.23 -4.92
C VAL A 38 19.95 4.04 -3.65
N PHE A 39 20.62 5.19 -3.49
CA PHE A 39 20.40 6.07 -2.34
C PHE A 39 18.96 6.62 -2.30
N GLY A 40 18.42 6.96 -3.48
CA GLY A 40 17.03 7.35 -3.64
C GLY A 40 16.04 6.28 -3.20
N MET A 41 16.31 5.01 -3.52
CA MET A 41 15.44 3.91 -3.09
C MET A 41 15.45 3.74 -1.56
N PHE A 42 16.64 3.81 -0.94
CA PHE A 42 16.79 3.62 0.51
C PHE A 42 16.04 4.67 1.34
N VAL A 43 16.11 5.94 0.93
CA VAL A 43 15.44 7.05 1.64
C VAL A 43 14.01 7.27 1.13
N GLY A 44 13.80 7.13 -0.17
CA GLY A 44 12.55 7.46 -0.83
C GLY A 44 11.41 6.50 -0.51
N VAL A 45 11.67 5.20 -0.39
CA VAL A 45 10.63 4.22 -0.07
C VAL A 45 10.06 4.44 1.35
N PRO A 46 10.88 4.55 2.42
CA PRO A 46 10.38 4.88 3.76
C PRO A 46 9.70 6.25 3.82
N ALA A 47 10.25 7.27 3.14
CA ALA A 47 9.64 8.60 3.12
C ALA A 47 8.26 8.57 2.45
N PHE A 48 8.13 7.87 1.32
CA PHE A 48 6.85 7.69 0.63
C PHE A 48 5.84 6.93 1.48
N ALA A 49 6.31 5.93 2.25
CA ALA A 49 5.46 5.16 3.13
C ALA A 49 4.78 6.03 4.22
N VAL A 50 5.55 6.95 4.80
CA VAL A 50 5.02 7.92 5.79
C VAL A 50 4.00 8.86 5.13
N ILE A 51 4.32 9.41 3.96
CA ILE A 51 3.40 10.30 3.22
C ILE A 51 2.08 9.59 2.91
N TYR A 52 2.15 8.38 2.37
CA TYR A 52 0.97 7.57 2.07
C TYR A 52 0.12 7.32 3.32
N SER A 53 0.76 6.96 4.43
CA SER A 53 0.06 6.68 5.69
C SER A 53 -0.68 7.91 6.22
N VAL A 54 -0.04 9.08 6.17
CA VAL A 54 -0.67 10.35 6.56
C VAL A 54 -1.86 10.68 5.65
N LEU A 55 -1.71 10.53 4.33
CA LEU A 55 -2.80 10.75 3.38
C LEU A 55 -3.97 9.79 3.63
N LYS A 56 -3.69 8.51 3.89
CA LYS A 56 -4.70 7.50 4.21
C LYS A 56 -5.51 7.89 5.45
N ILE A 57 -4.83 8.21 6.55
CA ILE A 57 -5.48 8.64 7.81
C ILE A 57 -6.31 9.90 7.57
N TRP A 58 -5.79 10.85 6.80
CA TRP A 58 -6.51 12.08 6.48
C TRP A 58 -7.78 11.81 5.65
N MET A 59 -7.70 10.95 4.64
CA MET A 59 -8.84 10.55 3.81
C MET A 59 -9.89 9.79 4.62
N GLU A 60 -9.48 8.82 5.42
CA GLU A 60 -10.37 8.06 6.32
C GLU A 60 -11.06 9.00 7.31
N GLY A 61 -10.34 9.97 7.89
CA GLY A 61 -10.92 11.00 8.74
C GLY A 61 -11.96 11.86 8.02
N ARG A 62 -11.72 12.21 6.74
CA ARG A 62 -12.69 12.95 5.92
C ARG A 62 -13.93 12.11 5.57
N LEU A 63 -13.76 10.81 5.40
CA LEU A 63 -14.83 9.86 5.07
C LEU A 63 -15.74 9.62 6.29
N SER A 64 -15.15 9.43 7.47
CA SER A 64 -15.87 9.33 8.74
C SER A 64 -16.69 10.59 9.05
N ARG A 65 -16.17 11.79 8.74
CA ARG A 65 -16.94 13.05 8.88
C ARG A 65 -18.17 13.11 7.97
N LYS A 66 -18.22 12.29 6.93
CA LYS A 66 -19.36 12.20 5.99
C LYS A 66 -20.23 10.97 6.25
N ASN A 67 -20.04 10.24 7.35
CA ASN A 67 -20.71 8.97 7.65
C ASN A 67 -20.62 7.95 6.50
N MET A 68 -19.51 7.98 5.74
CA MET A 68 -19.25 7.03 4.67
C MET A 68 -18.34 5.90 5.18
N PRO A 69 -18.52 4.65 4.72
CA PRO A 69 -17.71 3.55 5.19
C PRO A 69 -16.26 3.69 4.70
N THR A 70 -15.29 3.39 5.58
CA THR A 70 -13.84 3.42 5.28
C THR A 70 -13.32 2.13 4.69
N ASP A 71 -14.07 1.03 4.83
CA ASP A 71 -13.70 -0.25 4.26
C ASP A 71 -14.00 -0.27 2.76
N THR A 72 -12.98 -0.56 1.94
CA THR A 72 -13.10 -0.57 0.49
C THR A 72 -14.17 -1.56 -0.01
N LYS A 73 -14.42 -2.67 0.70
CA LYS A 73 -15.40 -3.68 0.26
C LYS A 73 -16.82 -3.18 0.32
N SER A 74 -17.11 -2.16 1.13
CA SER A 74 -18.43 -1.53 1.18
C SER A 74 -18.84 -0.82 -0.13
N TYR A 75 -17.87 -0.55 -1.00
CA TYR A 75 -18.10 0.04 -2.33
C TYR A 75 -18.12 -1.01 -3.44
N ALA A 76 -17.91 -2.30 -3.12
CA ALA A 76 -18.09 -3.38 -4.09
C ALA A 76 -19.59 -3.61 -4.31
N SER A 77 -20.01 -3.67 -5.58
CA SER A 77 -21.39 -4.03 -5.94
C SER A 77 -21.48 -5.55 -6.12
N GLU A 78 -22.62 -6.17 -5.81
CA GLU A 78 -22.80 -7.62 -6.04
C GLU A 78 -22.56 -8.02 -7.50
N ASP A 79 -22.88 -7.12 -8.44
CA ASP A 79 -22.65 -7.33 -9.88
C ASP A 79 -21.17 -7.21 -10.29
N HIS A 80 -20.34 -6.53 -9.48
CA HIS A 80 -18.94 -6.23 -9.76
C HIS A 80 -18.08 -6.35 -8.48
N PRO A 81 -17.75 -7.58 -8.05
CA PRO A 81 -16.92 -7.79 -6.87
C PRO A 81 -15.51 -7.23 -7.05
N LEU A 82 -15.00 -6.59 -5.99
CA LEU A 82 -13.60 -6.18 -5.90
C LEU A 82 -12.76 -7.41 -5.51
N LEU A 83 -12.44 -8.22 -6.52
CA LEU A 83 -11.80 -9.55 -6.50
C LEU A 83 -12.71 -10.71 -6.06
#